data_AF-A0A4P5P5W0-F1
#
_entry.id   AF-A0A4P5P5W0-F1
#
_cell.length_a   1.000
_cell.length_b   1.000
_cell.length_c   1.000
_cell.angle_alpha   90.00
_cell.angle_beta   90.00
_cell.angle_gamma   90.00
#
_symmetry.space_group_name_H-M   'P 1'
#
loop_
_entity.id
_entity.type
_entity.pdbx_description
1 polymer ?
#
loop_
_entity_poly.entity_id
_entity_poly.type
_entity_poly.pdbx_seq_one_letter_code
_entity_poly.pdbx_strand_id
1 'polypeptide(L)'
;MEIFTQLSRKVSKERPSSKTTSLQLVDSTTIPLNKTRFPWATFRKTKAGIKLHLNLCYLDRDTQYPERFTITNAEEHDRNHFECLVDKTESTYVVDRGYFDYKLLDRLHNDGHFFVTRTKSNTTITVLEQIEPTHRKTTDGQIISDQHVILGGGNNHVTERFRLVTVLTKGQRLLRIVTNRFDVSSTEIADMYQTRWQIELFFKHLKQNLTIKQLYSRSEQGAINQVILTLIATLLTYLIKIELNSTATLFQLKRSFHYLRFELAEVWLERYRPG
;
A
#
# COMPACT_ATOMS: atom_id res chain seq x y z
N MET A 1 -18.13 -0.26 -8.33
CA MET A 1 -17.31 -1.24 -7.56
C MET A 1 -17.05 -2.50 -8.37
N GLU A 2 -18.09 -3.12 -8.94
CA GLU A 2 -17.95 -4.39 -9.69
C GLU A 2 -16.87 -4.36 -10.80
N ILE A 3 -16.88 -3.34 -11.67
CA ILE A 3 -15.89 -3.21 -12.76
C ILE A 3 -14.45 -3.19 -12.21
N PHE A 4 -14.20 -2.44 -11.14
CA PHE A 4 -12.89 -2.39 -10.52
C PHE A 4 -12.45 -3.79 -10.04
N THR A 5 -13.34 -4.50 -9.34
CA THR A 5 -13.06 -5.85 -8.85
C THR A 5 -12.79 -6.83 -9.99
N GLN A 6 -13.55 -6.77 -11.08
CA GLN A 6 -13.33 -7.60 -12.26
C GLN A 6 -11.97 -7.32 -12.91
N LEU A 7 -11.60 -6.04 -13.07
CA LEU A 7 -10.31 -5.66 -13.65
C LEU A 7 -9.13 -6.05 -12.76
N SER A 8 -9.23 -5.82 -11.45
CA SER A 8 -8.21 -6.24 -10.48
C SER A 8 -8.00 -7.75 -10.51
N ARG A 9 -9.09 -8.54 -10.56
CA ARG A 9 -9.01 -10.00 -10.73
C ARG A 9 -8.36 -10.40 -12.06
N LYS A 10 -8.65 -9.69 -13.16
CA LYS A 10 -8.01 -9.94 -14.46
C LYS A 10 -6.49 -9.72 -14.36
N VAL A 11 -6.08 -8.60 -13.75
CA VAL A 11 -4.65 -8.32 -13.52
C VAL A 11 -3.99 -9.41 -12.68
N SER A 12 -4.62 -9.83 -11.59
CA SER A 12 -4.09 -10.88 -10.70
C SER A 12 -3.95 -12.23 -11.41
N LYS A 13 -4.81 -12.55 -12.38
CA LYS A 13 -4.67 -13.77 -13.21
C LYS A 13 -3.48 -13.70 -14.17
N GLU A 14 -3.27 -12.55 -14.82
CA GLU A 14 -2.15 -12.34 -15.75
C GLU A 14 -0.79 -12.24 -15.03
N ARG A 15 -0.81 -11.74 -13.79
CA ARG A 15 0.38 -11.56 -12.93
C ARG A 15 0.11 -12.16 -11.55
N PRO A 16 0.17 -13.51 -11.42
CA PRO A 16 -0.13 -14.17 -10.16
C PRO A 16 0.88 -13.79 -9.08
N SER A 17 0.35 -13.40 -7.93
CA SER A 17 1.08 -13.20 -6.69
C SER A 17 1.37 -14.55 -6.01
N SER A 18 2.56 -14.73 -5.42
CA SER A 18 2.83 -15.84 -4.47
C SER A 18 3.07 -15.31 -3.05
N LYS A 19 3.01 -16.22 -2.06
CA LYS A 19 3.27 -15.91 -0.63
C LYS A 19 4.57 -15.15 -0.39
N THR A 20 5.59 -15.41 -1.21
CA THR A 20 6.93 -14.82 -1.08
C THR A 20 7.19 -13.68 -2.06
N THR A 21 6.45 -13.57 -3.16
CA THR A 21 6.69 -12.56 -4.21
C THR A 21 5.73 -11.39 -4.21
N SER A 22 4.60 -11.43 -3.48
CA SER A 22 3.69 -10.28 -3.40
C SER A 22 3.62 -9.66 -2.02
N LEU A 23 3.83 -8.35 -1.98
CA LEU A 23 3.58 -7.52 -0.80
C LEU A 23 2.27 -6.76 -0.99
N GLN A 24 1.48 -6.71 0.07
CA GLN A 24 0.24 -5.96 0.12
C GLN A 24 0.53 -4.66 0.87
N LEU A 25 0.77 -3.57 0.14
CA LEU A 25 1.11 -2.29 0.74
C LEU A 25 -0.20 -1.58 1.10
N VAL A 26 -0.41 -1.32 2.39
CA VAL A 26 -1.65 -0.70 2.86
C VAL A 26 -1.35 0.64 3.51
N ASP A 27 -1.99 1.67 2.98
CA ASP A 27 -1.90 3.04 3.46
C ASP A 27 -3.13 3.84 3.03
N SER A 28 -3.28 5.05 3.55
CA SER A 28 -4.37 5.96 3.20
C SER A 28 -3.84 7.27 2.62
N THR A 29 -4.68 7.93 1.83
CA THR A 29 -4.36 9.26 1.33
C THR A 29 -5.56 10.18 1.41
N THR A 30 -5.35 11.38 1.96
CA THR A 30 -6.39 12.40 2.05
C THR A 30 -6.41 13.26 0.79
N ILE A 31 -7.61 13.46 0.25
CA ILE A 31 -7.92 14.38 -0.84
C ILE A 31 -8.61 15.60 -0.20
N PRO A 32 -7.90 16.71 -0.01
CA PRO A 32 -8.46 17.89 0.64
C PRO A 32 -9.50 18.55 -0.25
N LEU A 33 -10.61 18.98 0.35
CA LEU A 33 -11.74 19.62 -0.30
C LEU A 33 -12.06 20.96 0.36
N ASN A 34 -12.79 21.81 -0.36
CA ASN A 34 -13.26 23.08 0.16
C ASN A 34 -14.54 22.88 0.99
N LYS A 35 -14.51 23.28 2.27
CA LYS A 35 -15.62 23.06 3.21
C LYS A 35 -16.94 23.69 2.77
N THR A 36 -16.90 24.88 2.17
CA THR A 36 -18.10 25.57 1.68
C THR A 36 -18.73 24.85 0.48
N ARG A 37 -17.92 24.28 -0.41
CA ARG A 37 -18.39 23.57 -1.61
C ARG A 37 -18.75 22.10 -1.35
N PHE A 38 -18.16 21.49 -0.33
CA PHE A 38 -18.31 20.07 0.02
C PHE A 38 -18.60 19.92 1.52
N PRO A 39 -19.76 20.38 2.01
CA PRO A 39 -20.08 20.37 3.44
C PRO A 39 -20.22 18.96 4.03
N TRP A 40 -20.52 17.95 3.20
CA TRP A 40 -20.64 16.54 3.58
C TRP A 40 -19.29 15.85 3.84
N ALA A 41 -18.18 16.38 3.30
CA ALA A 41 -16.87 15.76 3.36
C ALA A 41 -16.14 16.12 4.66
N THR A 42 -16.57 15.56 5.79
CA THR A 42 -16.07 15.92 7.12
C THR A 42 -14.58 15.60 7.29
N PHE A 43 -13.83 16.50 7.94
CA PHE A 43 -12.41 16.28 8.24
C PHE A 43 -11.94 16.95 9.52
N ARG A 44 -11.96 18.30 9.57
CA ARG A 44 -11.60 19.09 10.76
C ARG A 44 -12.44 20.36 10.80
N LYS A 45 -12.43 21.09 11.92
CA LYS A 45 -13.19 22.35 12.09
C LYS A 45 -13.11 23.29 10.87
N THR A 46 -11.93 23.44 10.27
CA THR A 46 -11.70 24.36 9.14
C THR A 46 -11.44 23.67 7.80
N LYS A 47 -11.46 22.33 7.73
CA LYS A 47 -11.10 21.57 6.52
C LYS A 47 -12.18 20.54 6.18
N ALA A 48 -12.35 20.31 4.89
CA ALA A 48 -13.12 19.19 4.36
C ALA A 48 -12.20 18.27 3.57
N GLY A 49 -12.60 17.02 3.39
CA GLY A 49 -11.83 16.07 2.60
C GLY A 49 -12.40 14.66 2.65
N ILE A 50 -12.06 13.89 1.63
CA ILE A 50 -12.27 12.46 1.61
C ILE A 50 -10.92 11.76 1.76
N LYS A 51 -10.95 10.51 2.22
CA LYS A 51 -9.77 9.67 2.39
C LYS A 51 -9.97 8.39 1.60
N LEU A 52 -8.96 8.08 0.78
CA LEU A 52 -8.86 6.82 0.06
C LEU A 52 -7.93 5.91 0.86
N HIS A 53 -8.47 4.83 1.43
CA HIS A 53 -7.69 3.76 2.02
C HIS A 53 -7.49 2.69 0.96
N LEU A 54 -6.25 2.28 0.74
CA LEU A 54 -5.87 1.48 -0.43
C LEU A 54 -4.99 0.31 0.01
N ASN A 55 -5.30 -0.87 -0.52
CA ASN A 55 -4.37 -1.98 -0.60
C ASN A 55 -3.80 -2.05 -2.03
N LEU A 56 -2.49 -1.87 -2.14
CA LEU A 56 -1.74 -1.92 -3.37
C LEU A 56 -0.95 -3.23 -3.41
N CYS A 57 -1.28 -4.10 -4.36
CA CYS A 57 -0.49 -5.30 -4.64
C CYS A 57 0.81 -4.87 -5.31
N TYR A 58 1.94 -5.15 -4.66
CA TYR A 58 3.28 -4.88 -5.13
C TYR A 58 4.00 -6.19 -5.42
N LEU A 59 4.34 -6.42 -6.69
CA LEU A 59 5.15 -7.55 -7.13
C LEU A 59 6.60 -7.10 -7.37
N ASP A 60 6.76 -5.97 -8.07
CA ASP A 60 8.03 -5.29 -8.29
C ASP A 60 7.78 -3.82 -8.62
N ARG A 61 8.85 -3.07 -8.95
CA ARG A 61 8.75 -1.62 -9.24
C ARG A 61 7.87 -1.30 -10.45
N ASP A 62 7.88 -2.16 -11.46
CA ASP A 62 7.14 -1.99 -12.71
C ASP A 62 5.75 -2.66 -12.65
N THR A 63 5.55 -3.53 -11.66
CA THR A 63 4.40 -4.42 -11.51
C THR A 63 3.73 -4.18 -10.16
N GLN A 64 2.87 -3.16 -10.11
CA GLN A 64 2.06 -2.82 -8.94
C GLN A 64 0.69 -2.30 -9.36
N TYR A 65 -0.37 -2.69 -8.64
CA TYR A 65 -1.74 -2.33 -9.00
C TYR A 65 -2.67 -2.24 -7.78
N PRO A 66 -3.68 -1.35 -7.80
CA PRO A 66 -4.65 -1.25 -6.72
C PRO A 66 -5.52 -2.50 -6.70
N GLU A 67 -5.55 -3.19 -5.57
CA GLU A 67 -6.28 -4.45 -5.42
C GLU A 67 -7.57 -4.28 -4.65
N ARG A 68 -7.55 -3.50 -3.56
CA ARG A 68 -8.72 -3.17 -2.77
C ARG A 68 -8.67 -1.73 -2.31
N PHE A 69 -9.83 -1.13 -2.11
CA PHE A 69 -9.91 0.20 -1.52
C PHE A 69 -11.23 0.40 -0.79
N THR A 70 -11.24 1.42 0.08
CA THR A 70 -12.46 2.03 0.60
C THR A 70 -12.28 3.54 0.66
N ILE A 71 -13.39 4.27 0.55
CA ILE A 71 -13.40 5.73 0.58
C ILE A 71 -14.27 6.16 1.74
N THR A 72 -13.75 7.08 2.55
CA THR A 72 -14.43 7.60 3.73
C THR A 72 -14.27 9.10 3.80
N ASN A 73 -14.98 9.73 4.73
CA ASN A 73 -14.62 11.07 5.16
C ASN A 73 -13.22 11.08 5.81
N ALA A 74 -12.50 12.18 5.68
CA ALA A 74 -11.10 12.23 6.08
C ALA A 74 -10.88 12.27 7.60
N GLU A 75 -11.93 12.47 8.39
CA GLU A 75 -11.89 12.36 9.85
C GLU A 75 -11.69 10.92 10.34
N GLU A 76 -12.10 9.92 9.54
CA GLU A 76 -12.02 8.52 9.93
C GLU A 76 -10.58 8.08 10.16
N HIS A 77 -10.36 7.28 11.20
CA HIS A 77 -9.05 6.74 11.53
C HIS A 77 -8.72 5.54 10.65
N ASP A 78 -7.51 5.54 10.09
CA ASP A 78 -7.02 4.53 9.15
C ASP A 78 -7.17 3.09 9.65
N ARG A 79 -6.90 2.88 10.94
CA ARG A 79 -7.04 1.57 11.61
C ARG A 79 -8.44 0.95 11.48
N ASN A 80 -9.49 1.77 11.42
CA ASN A 80 -10.88 1.30 11.40
C ASN A 80 -11.23 0.62 10.08
N HIS A 81 -10.45 0.86 9.02
CA HIS A 81 -10.72 0.36 7.68
C HIS A 81 -9.72 -0.69 7.23
N PHE A 82 -8.77 -1.05 8.09
CA PHE A 82 -7.73 -2.01 7.77
C PHE A 82 -8.31 -3.39 7.42
N GLU A 83 -9.30 -3.86 8.18
CA GLU A 83 -9.98 -5.15 7.93
C GLU A 83 -10.62 -5.23 6.55
N CYS A 84 -11.16 -4.12 6.03
CA CYS A 84 -11.76 -4.09 4.69
C CYS A 84 -10.72 -4.29 3.56
N LEU A 85 -9.44 -4.10 3.87
CA LEU A 85 -8.31 -4.12 2.95
C LEU A 85 -7.51 -5.43 3.01
N VAL A 86 -7.76 -6.26 4.02
CA VAL A 86 -7.10 -7.55 4.25
C VAL A 86 -8.06 -8.68 3.90
N ASP A 87 -7.71 -9.50 2.91
CA ASP A 87 -8.53 -10.64 2.46
C ASP A 87 -7.71 -11.82 1.93
N LYS A 88 -6.39 -11.68 1.80
CA LYS A 88 -5.50 -12.75 1.33
C LYS A 88 -4.77 -13.36 2.52
N THR A 89 -5.22 -14.54 2.93
CA THR A 89 -4.44 -15.41 3.80
C THR A 89 -3.07 -15.65 3.16
N GLU A 90 -2.02 -15.77 3.96
CA GLU A 90 -0.65 -16.06 3.49
C GLU A 90 0.04 -14.95 2.67
N SER A 91 -0.58 -13.79 2.50
CA SER A 91 0.09 -12.59 1.97
C SER A 91 0.76 -11.79 3.08
N THR A 92 1.79 -11.01 2.72
CA THR A 92 2.47 -10.12 3.67
C THR A 92 2.01 -8.67 3.50
N TYR A 93 1.35 -8.16 4.54
CA TYR A 93 0.84 -6.81 4.62
C TYR A 93 1.90 -5.86 5.18
N VAL A 94 2.33 -4.89 4.39
CA VAL A 94 3.27 -3.86 4.81
C VAL A 94 2.50 -2.59 5.15
N VAL A 95 2.54 -2.18 6.42
CA VAL A 95 1.76 -1.06 6.95
C VAL A 95 2.62 -0.08 7.73
N ASP A 96 2.27 1.21 7.66
CA ASP A 96 2.94 2.22 8.48
C ASP A 96 2.59 2.07 9.97
N ARG A 97 3.40 2.73 10.82
CA ARG A 97 3.24 2.83 12.26
C ARG A 97 1.86 3.31 12.72
N GLY A 98 1.12 4.03 11.87
CA GLY A 98 -0.26 4.46 12.16
C GLY A 98 -1.23 3.31 12.42
N TYR A 99 -0.95 2.14 11.84
CA TYR A 99 -1.76 0.92 11.99
C TYR A 99 -1.30 0.04 13.17
N PHE A 100 -0.20 0.38 13.85
CA PHE A 100 0.34 -0.43 14.94
C PHE A 100 -0.60 -0.44 16.16
N ASP A 101 -1.21 -1.60 16.42
CA ASP A 101 -2.11 -1.87 17.54
C ASP A 101 -2.00 -3.36 17.95
N TYR A 102 -1.82 -3.65 19.23
CA TYR A 102 -1.53 -5.01 19.69
C TYR A 102 -2.64 -6.02 19.34
N LYS A 103 -3.91 -5.63 19.52
CA LYS A 103 -5.05 -6.51 19.20
C LYS A 103 -5.13 -6.80 17.71
N LEU A 104 -4.80 -5.81 16.88
CA LEU A 104 -4.73 -6.00 15.44
C LEU A 104 -3.62 -6.98 15.06
N LEU A 105 -2.43 -6.88 15.67
CA LEU A 105 -1.31 -7.78 15.35
C LEU A 105 -1.61 -9.23 15.74
N ASP A 106 -2.17 -9.46 16.94
CA ASP A 106 -2.60 -10.81 17.36
C ASP A 106 -3.65 -11.37 16.43
N ARG A 107 -4.65 -10.57 16.07
CA ARG A 107 -5.69 -11.00 15.14
C ARG A 107 -5.12 -11.40 13.78
N LEU A 108 -4.26 -10.56 13.18
CA LEU A 108 -3.65 -10.87 11.90
C LEU A 108 -2.86 -12.18 11.96
N HIS A 109 -2.13 -12.40 13.05
CA HIS A 109 -1.40 -13.65 13.25
C HIS A 109 -2.37 -14.85 13.33
N ASN A 110 -3.41 -14.77 14.16
CA ASN A 110 -4.38 -15.84 14.37
C ASN A 110 -5.21 -16.16 13.11
N ASP A 111 -5.47 -15.16 12.28
CA ASP A 111 -6.21 -15.29 11.02
C ASP A 111 -5.31 -15.79 9.86
N GLY A 112 -4.01 -16.04 10.10
CA GLY A 112 -3.08 -16.55 9.09
C GLY A 112 -2.57 -15.49 8.10
N HIS A 113 -2.60 -14.21 8.49
CA HIS A 113 -2.02 -13.12 7.71
C HIS A 113 -0.62 -12.78 8.20
N PHE A 114 0.29 -12.53 7.26
CA PHE A 114 1.61 -12.02 7.60
C PHE A 114 1.63 -10.49 7.57
N PHE A 115 2.43 -9.87 8.42
CA PHE A 115 2.57 -8.42 8.43
C PHE A 115 4.00 -7.96 8.65
N VAL A 116 4.30 -6.75 8.18
CA VAL A 116 5.54 -6.03 8.45
C VAL A 116 5.18 -4.58 8.77
N THR A 117 5.46 -4.15 10.00
CA THR A 117 5.11 -2.79 10.46
C THR A 117 6.19 -2.21 11.35
N ARG A 118 6.16 -0.90 11.59
CA ARG A 118 7.06 -0.22 12.52
C ARG A 118 6.42 -0.03 13.88
N THR A 119 7.18 -0.30 14.94
CA THR A 119 6.77 0.00 16.33
C THR A 119 6.58 1.50 16.60
N LYS A 120 5.76 1.82 17.61
CA LYS A 120 5.73 3.15 18.22
C LYS A 120 6.97 3.37 19.10
N SER A 121 7.39 4.61 19.30
CA SER A 121 8.60 4.93 20.08
C SER A 121 8.50 4.42 21.52
N ASN A 122 7.32 4.53 22.12
CA ASN A 122 7.00 4.10 23.48
C ASN A 122 6.53 2.64 23.60
N THR A 123 6.77 1.80 22.59
CA THR A 123 6.40 0.38 22.65
C THR A 123 7.28 -0.33 23.67
N THR A 124 6.66 -0.91 24.71
CA THR A 124 7.34 -1.84 25.63
C THR A 124 7.69 -3.12 24.88
N ILE A 125 8.92 -3.59 25.03
CA ILE A 125 9.45 -4.74 24.32
C ILE A 125 10.12 -5.64 25.34
N THR A 126 9.64 -6.87 25.46
CA THR A 126 10.29 -7.93 26.23
C THR A 126 11.00 -8.85 25.26
N VAL A 127 12.33 -8.88 25.31
CA VAL A 127 13.15 -9.74 24.46
C VAL A 127 13.14 -11.16 25.03
N LEU A 128 12.81 -12.13 24.18
CA LEU A 128 12.82 -13.56 24.52
C LEU A 128 14.13 -14.22 24.06
N GLU A 129 14.56 -13.90 22.84
CA GLU A 129 15.71 -14.52 22.20
C GLU A 129 16.34 -13.53 21.22
N GLN A 130 17.66 -13.59 21.07
CA GLN A 130 18.39 -12.88 20.03
C GLN A 130 18.84 -13.84 18.95
N ILE A 131 18.61 -13.46 17.69
CA ILE A 131 18.96 -14.23 16.50
C ILE A 131 20.17 -13.55 15.87
N GLU A 132 21.21 -14.32 15.52
CA GLU A 132 22.32 -13.77 14.77
C GLU A 132 21.93 -13.55 13.30
N PRO A 133 21.98 -12.31 12.78
CA PRO A 133 21.63 -12.04 11.40
C PRO A 133 22.64 -12.68 10.43
N THR A 134 22.16 -13.45 9.46
CA THR A 134 22.99 -14.04 8.39
C THR A 134 23.72 -12.96 7.59
N HIS A 135 23.03 -11.84 7.33
CA HIS A 135 23.59 -10.66 6.67
C HIS A 135 23.19 -9.42 7.46
N ARG A 136 24.13 -8.48 7.59
CA ARG A 136 23.88 -7.22 8.30
C ARG A 136 23.62 -6.05 7.37
N LYS A 137 24.01 -6.11 6.10
CA LYS A 137 23.82 -4.99 5.16
C LYS A 137 22.43 -5.07 4.51
N THR A 138 21.70 -3.97 4.50
CA THR A 138 20.40 -3.81 3.82
C THR A 138 20.52 -2.78 2.71
N THR A 139 19.46 -2.61 1.90
CA THR A 139 19.42 -1.58 0.85
C THR A 139 19.59 -0.15 1.41
N ASP A 140 19.07 0.10 2.62
CA ASP A 140 19.01 1.44 3.23
C ASP A 140 19.70 1.57 4.61
N GLY A 141 20.62 0.67 4.93
CA GLY A 141 21.29 0.71 6.23
C GLY A 141 21.86 -0.63 6.67
N GLN A 142 21.89 -0.85 7.97
CA GLN A 142 22.46 -2.04 8.59
C GLN A 142 21.53 -2.63 9.65
N ILE A 143 21.39 -3.95 9.67
CA ILE A 143 20.75 -4.70 10.75
C ILE A 143 21.63 -4.57 12.01
N ILE A 144 21.05 -4.04 13.07
CA ILE A 144 21.65 -3.89 14.39
C ILE A 144 21.28 -5.05 15.29
N SER A 145 20.01 -5.47 15.24
CA SER A 145 19.54 -6.63 15.99
C SER A 145 18.40 -7.32 15.27
N ASP A 146 18.28 -8.61 15.55
CA ASP A 146 17.16 -9.44 15.17
C ASP A 146 16.76 -10.26 16.40
N GLN A 147 15.53 -10.12 16.83
CA GLN A 147 15.09 -10.58 18.15
C GLN A 147 13.70 -11.17 18.08
N HIS A 148 13.48 -12.24 18.83
CA HIS A 148 12.14 -12.68 19.17
C HIS A 148 11.66 -11.95 20.42
N VAL A 149 10.44 -11.42 20.38
CA VAL A 149 9.92 -10.50 21.38
C VAL A 149 8.45 -10.75 21.71
N ILE A 150 8.05 -10.31 22.89
CA ILE A 150 6.66 -10.00 23.23
C ILE A 150 6.55 -8.48 23.34
N LEU A 151 5.48 -7.92 22.76
CA LEU A 151 5.24 -6.49 22.71
C LEU A 151 4.17 -6.06 23.72
N GLY A 152 4.38 -4.93 24.38
CA GLY A 152 3.47 -4.39 25.38
C GLY A 152 3.77 -4.88 26.79
N GLY A 153 2.83 -4.65 27.70
CA GLY A 153 2.95 -5.04 29.11
C GLY A 153 1.64 -4.85 29.88
N GLY A 154 1.50 -5.55 31.01
CA GLY A 154 0.24 -5.60 31.76
C GLY A 154 -0.91 -6.13 30.89
N ASN A 155 -2.07 -5.47 30.95
CA ASN A 155 -3.26 -5.90 30.18
C ASN A 155 -3.23 -5.48 28.69
N ASN A 156 -2.22 -4.72 28.24
CA ASN A 156 -2.13 -4.22 26.86
C ASN A 156 -0.83 -4.71 26.22
N HIS A 157 -0.87 -5.96 25.79
CA HIS A 157 0.24 -6.69 25.19
C HIS A 157 -0.29 -7.59 24.07
N VAL A 158 0.63 -8.03 23.22
CA VAL A 158 0.37 -9.12 22.28
C VAL A 158 0.42 -10.44 23.05
N THR A 159 -0.46 -11.37 22.72
CA THR A 159 -0.43 -12.71 23.31
C THR A 159 0.60 -13.61 22.63
N GLU A 160 0.93 -13.28 21.38
CA GLU A 160 1.81 -14.09 20.55
C GLU A 160 3.27 -13.62 20.55
N ARG A 161 4.14 -14.56 20.20
CA ARG A 161 5.56 -14.28 19.93
C ARG A 161 5.68 -13.61 18.57
N PHE A 162 6.37 -12.47 18.51
CA PHE A 162 6.72 -11.80 17.25
C PHE A 162 8.23 -11.64 17.10
N ARG A 163 8.65 -11.21 15.90
CA ARG A 163 10.03 -10.88 15.57
C ARG A 163 10.19 -9.37 15.46
N LEU A 164 11.27 -8.85 16.04
CA LEU A 164 11.67 -7.46 16.01
C LEU A 164 13.03 -7.34 15.32
N VAL A 165 13.05 -6.69 14.17
CA VAL A 165 14.26 -6.36 13.43
C VAL A 165 14.57 -4.88 13.64
N THR A 166 15.76 -4.58 14.16
CA THR A 166 16.23 -3.20 14.32
C THR A 166 17.24 -2.86 13.24
N VAL A 167 16.94 -1.83 12.46
CA VAL A 167 17.76 -1.33 11.36
C VAL A 167 18.28 0.06 11.73
N LEU A 168 19.58 0.28 11.60
CA LEU A 168 20.17 1.62 11.56
C LEU A 168 20.15 2.10 10.12
N THR A 169 19.30 3.07 9.82
CA THR A 169 19.21 3.63 8.47
C THR A 169 20.44 4.48 8.14
N LYS A 170 20.70 4.71 6.85
CA LYS A 170 21.79 5.62 6.39
C LYS A 170 21.73 7.01 7.03
N GLY A 171 20.51 7.49 7.34
CA GLY A 171 20.27 8.75 8.05
C GLY A 171 20.49 8.69 9.56
N GLN A 172 21.18 7.67 10.09
CA GLN A 172 21.48 7.48 11.51
C GLN A 172 20.23 7.42 12.40
N ARG A 173 19.14 6.82 11.90
CA ARG A 173 17.92 6.62 12.68
C ARG A 173 17.69 5.14 12.91
N LEU A 174 17.32 4.80 14.14
CA LEU A 174 16.90 3.44 14.49
C LEU A 174 15.45 3.22 14.06
N LEU A 175 15.27 2.22 13.21
CA LEU A 175 13.98 1.74 12.75
C LEU A 175 13.74 0.35 13.35
N ARG A 176 12.67 0.22 14.13
CA ARG A 176 12.26 -1.03 14.79
C ARG A 176 11.04 -1.60 14.07
N ILE A 177 11.25 -2.67 13.33
CA ILE A 177 10.27 -3.34 12.47
C ILE A 177 9.79 -4.61 13.19
N VAL A 178 8.47 -4.78 13.30
CA VAL A 178 7.84 -5.98 13.87
C VAL A 178 7.16 -6.76 12.76
N THR A 179 7.28 -8.08 12.86
CA THR A 179 6.67 -9.03 11.93
C THR A 179 6.36 -10.36 12.61
N ASN A 180 5.44 -11.13 12.05
CA ASN A 180 5.22 -12.55 12.32
C ASN A 180 5.86 -13.47 11.24
N ARG A 181 6.72 -12.93 10.37
CA ARG A 181 7.51 -13.70 9.39
C ARG A 181 8.83 -14.18 10.01
N PHE A 182 8.87 -15.46 10.35
CA PHE A 182 10.05 -16.15 10.88
C PHE A 182 10.83 -16.93 9.81
N ASP A 183 10.25 -17.06 8.62
CA ASP A 183 10.71 -17.86 7.49
C ASP A 183 11.70 -17.13 6.56
N VAL A 184 11.88 -15.82 6.72
CA VAL A 184 12.75 -14.97 5.88
C VAL A 184 13.89 -14.34 6.67
N SER A 185 14.92 -13.85 5.99
CA SER A 185 16.03 -13.15 6.63
C SER A 185 15.64 -11.78 7.18
N SER A 186 16.38 -11.28 8.18
CA SER A 186 16.18 -9.93 8.73
C SER A 186 16.39 -8.83 7.67
N THR A 187 17.27 -9.08 6.69
CA THR A 187 17.50 -8.20 5.54
C THR A 187 16.28 -8.11 4.63
N GLU A 188 15.62 -9.24 4.34
CA GLU A 188 14.39 -9.26 3.55
C GLU A 188 13.27 -8.51 4.27
N ILE A 189 13.12 -8.68 5.59
CA ILE A 189 12.14 -7.90 6.38
C ILE A 189 12.38 -6.39 6.27
N ALA A 190 13.63 -5.96 6.35
CA ALA A 190 13.99 -4.56 6.20
C ALA A 190 13.65 -4.03 4.79
N ASP A 191 13.98 -4.78 3.75
CA ASP A 191 13.69 -4.42 2.36
C ASP A 191 12.17 -4.41 2.09
N MET A 192 11.41 -5.38 2.62
CA MET A 192 9.95 -5.41 2.56
C MET A 192 9.35 -4.14 3.17
N TYR A 193 9.79 -3.71 4.36
CA TYR A 193 9.29 -2.48 4.96
C TYR A 193 9.64 -1.23 4.14
N GLN A 194 10.80 -1.22 3.46
CA GLN A 194 11.18 -0.12 2.59
C GLN A 194 10.23 0.04 1.39
N THR A 195 9.68 -1.07 0.87
CA THR A 195 8.72 -1.02 -0.25
C THR A 195 7.45 -0.22 0.06
N ARG A 196 7.14 0.05 1.33
CA ARG A 196 6.06 0.95 1.77
C ARG A 196 6.10 2.33 1.08
N TRP A 197 7.27 2.82 0.66
CA TRP A 197 7.36 4.08 -0.10
C TRP A 197 6.67 4.00 -1.47
N GLN A 198 6.47 2.80 -2.03
CA GLN A 198 5.83 2.61 -3.34
C GLN A 198 4.36 3.00 -3.30
N ILE A 199 3.61 2.72 -2.22
CA ILE A 199 2.23 3.18 -2.10
C ILE A 199 2.14 4.71 -1.96
N GLU A 200 3.10 5.36 -1.28
CA GLU A 200 3.17 6.82 -1.25
C GLU A 200 3.42 7.41 -2.65
N LEU A 201 4.34 6.82 -3.42
CA LEU A 201 4.60 7.19 -4.81
C LEU A 201 3.38 6.96 -5.70
N PHE A 202 2.65 5.87 -5.48
CA PHE A 202 1.39 5.57 -6.16
C PHE A 202 0.34 6.65 -5.87
N PHE A 203 0.17 7.05 -4.60
CA PHE A 203 -0.74 8.15 -4.25
C PHE A 203 -0.33 9.48 -4.86
N LYS A 204 0.97 9.76 -4.90
CA LYS A 204 1.51 10.95 -5.59
C LYS A 204 1.14 10.90 -7.08
N HIS A 205 1.34 9.75 -7.73
CA HIS A 205 0.94 9.55 -9.12
C HIS A 205 -0.57 9.73 -9.31
N LEU A 206 -1.40 9.13 -8.46
CA LEU A 206 -2.86 9.28 -8.52
C LEU A 206 -3.27 10.75 -8.46
N LYS A 207 -2.75 11.50 -7.48
CA LYS A 207 -3.08 12.92 -7.30
C LYS A 207 -2.52 13.82 -8.40
N GLN A 208 -1.37 13.49 -8.98
CA GLN A 208 -0.73 14.32 -10.01
C GLN A 208 -1.34 14.09 -11.38
N ASN A 209 -1.56 12.83 -11.74
CA ASN A 209 -1.87 12.46 -13.11
C ASN A 209 -3.35 12.22 -13.33
N LEU A 210 -4.14 11.97 -12.28
CA LEU A 210 -5.57 11.72 -12.41
C LEU A 210 -6.33 12.90 -11.81
N THR A 211 -7.49 13.22 -12.37
CA THR A 211 -8.27 14.45 -12.14
C THR A 211 -8.78 14.61 -10.70
N ILE A 212 -8.31 13.82 -9.74
CA ILE A 212 -8.65 13.88 -8.32
C ILE A 212 -8.43 15.29 -7.72
N LYS A 213 -7.51 16.09 -8.27
CA LYS A 213 -7.32 17.49 -7.83
C LYS A 213 -8.53 18.39 -8.10
N GLN A 214 -9.37 18.04 -9.08
CA GLN A 214 -10.50 18.85 -9.50
C GLN A 214 -11.73 17.96 -9.64
N LEU A 215 -12.56 17.93 -8.60
CA LEU A 215 -13.82 17.19 -8.65
C LEU A 215 -14.81 17.89 -9.57
N TYR A 216 -15.42 17.13 -10.48
CA TYR A 216 -16.42 17.64 -11.43
C TYR A 216 -17.82 17.77 -10.80
N SER A 217 -18.11 16.95 -9.80
CA SER A 217 -19.37 17.00 -9.03
C SER A 217 -19.10 17.49 -7.61
N ARG A 218 -20.10 18.17 -7.03
CA ARG A 218 -20.12 18.55 -5.61
C ARG A 218 -20.83 17.53 -4.71
N SER A 219 -21.50 16.53 -5.29
CA SER A 219 -22.15 15.46 -4.51
C SER A 219 -21.12 14.44 -4.02
N GLU A 220 -21.42 13.82 -2.87
CA GLU A 220 -20.63 12.71 -2.31
C GLU A 220 -20.42 11.59 -3.32
N GLN A 221 -21.52 11.10 -3.91
CA GLN A 221 -21.47 10.04 -4.91
C GLN A 221 -20.63 10.43 -6.12
N GLY A 222 -20.70 11.69 -6.58
CA GLY A 222 -19.92 12.16 -7.71
C GLY A 222 -18.41 12.21 -7.42
N ALA A 223 -18.04 12.63 -6.20
CA ALA A 223 -16.65 12.59 -5.75
C ALA A 223 -16.11 11.16 -5.65
N ILE A 224 -16.88 10.27 -5.03
CA ILE A 224 -16.56 8.84 -4.90
C ILE A 224 -16.41 8.20 -6.29
N ASN A 225 -17.37 8.42 -7.19
CA ASN A 225 -17.33 7.90 -8.55
C ASN A 225 -16.08 8.34 -9.30
N GLN A 226 -15.66 9.61 -9.16
CA GLN A 226 -14.47 10.12 -9.83
C GLN A 226 -13.18 9.44 -9.33
N VAL A 227 -13.09 9.14 -8.03
CA VAL A 227 -11.97 8.36 -7.47
C VAL A 227 -12.01 6.91 -7.99
N ILE A 228 -13.18 6.28 -8.05
CA ILE A 228 -13.32 4.92 -8.58
C ILE A 228 -12.92 4.87 -10.07
N LEU A 229 -13.42 5.80 -10.89
CA LEU A 229 -13.07 5.90 -12.31
C LEU A 229 -11.57 6.11 -12.51
N THR A 230 -10.95 6.88 -11.62
CA THR A 230 -9.51 7.07 -11.60
C THR A 230 -8.76 5.74 -11.39
N LEU A 231 -9.17 4.95 -10.39
CA LEU A 231 -8.56 3.64 -10.13
C LEU A 231 -8.81 2.64 -11.27
N ILE A 232 -10.00 2.66 -11.86
CA ILE A 232 -10.35 1.86 -13.05
C ILE A 232 -9.43 2.22 -14.23
N ALA A 233 -9.26 3.51 -14.51
CA ALA A 233 -8.37 3.97 -15.58
C ALA A 233 -6.92 3.53 -15.35
N THR A 234 -6.45 3.53 -14.09
CA THR A 234 -5.13 2.99 -13.72
C THR A 234 -5.03 1.49 -14.04
N LEU A 235 -6.02 0.68 -13.64
CA LEU A 235 -6.03 -0.76 -13.92
C LEU A 235 -6.07 -1.05 -15.43
N LEU A 236 -6.89 -0.32 -16.19
CA LEU A 236 -6.93 -0.46 -17.65
C LEU A 236 -5.58 -0.13 -18.29
N THR A 237 -4.95 0.97 -17.88
CA THR A 237 -3.62 1.35 -18.37
C THR A 237 -2.58 0.26 -18.06
N TYR A 238 -2.72 -0.38 -16.90
CA TYR A 238 -1.85 -1.47 -16.48
C TYR A 238 -2.07 -2.76 -17.29
N LEU A 239 -3.33 -3.14 -17.54
CA LEU A 239 -3.67 -4.27 -18.41
C LEU A 239 -3.12 -4.09 -19.82
N ILE A 240 -3.24 -2.88 -20.37
CA ILE A 240 -2.68 -2.54 -21.68
C ILE A 240 -1.15 -2.70 -21.69
N LYS A 241 -0.46 -2.26 -20.62
CA LYS A 241 0.99 -2.48 -20.47
C LYS A 241 1.35 -3.96 -20.51
N ILE A 242 0.57 -4.81 -19.83
CA ILE A 242 0.76 -6.26 -19.82
C ILE A 242 0.54 -6.86 -21.20
N GLU A 243 -0.60 -6.55 -21.83
CA GLU A 243 -1.01 -7.13 -23.11
C GLU A 243 -0.02 -6.81 -24.25
N LEU A 244 0.57 -5.62 -24.21
CA LEU A 244 1.58 -5.19 -25.19
C LEU A 244 3.01 -5.57 -24.80
N ASN A 245 3.20 -6.19 -23.64
CA ASN A 245 4.53 -6.43 -23.05
C ASN A 245 5.44 -5.19 -23.08
N SER A 246 4.88 -4.01 -22.81
CA SER A 246 5.56 -2.74 -23.02
C SER A 246 6.44 -2.35 -21.83
N THR A 247 7.66 -1.87 -22.11
CA THR A 247 8.54 -1.27 -21.10
C THR A 247 8.12 0.15 -20.70
N ALA A 248 7.18 0.76 -21.44
CA ALA A 248 6.70 2.11 -21.16
C ALA A 248 6.05 2.21 -19.76
N THR A 249 6.26 3.34 -19.10
CA THR A 249 5.62 3.64 -17.82
C THR A 249 4.12 3.87 -18.00
N LEU A 250 3.32 3.65 -16.95
CA LEU A 250 1.88 3.94 -16.98
C LEU A 250 1.58 5.40 -17.35
N PHE A 251 2.47 6.32 -16.95
CA PHE A 251 2.38 7.72 -17.33
C PHE A 251 2.54 7.94 -18.83
N GLN A 252 3.53 7.31 -19.47
CA GLN A 252 3.75 7.42 -20.91
C GLN A 252 2.58 6.85 -21.70
N LEU A 253 2.08 5.67 -21.32
CA LEU A 253 0.93 5.03 -21.96
C LEU A 253 -0.31 5.94 -21.88
N LYS A 254 -0.60 6.46 -20.69
CA LYS A 254 -1.70 7.41 -20.46
C LYS A 254 -1.53 8.70 -21.27
N ARG A 255 -0.32 9.25 -21.31
CA ARG A 255 -0.05 10.50 -22.04
C ARG A 255 -0.22 10.31 -23.54
N SER A 256 0.16 9.15 -24.07
CA SER A 256 -0.09 8.80 -25.47
C SER A 256 -1.58 8.68 -25.77
N PHE A 257 -2.41 8.12 -24.88
CA PHE A 257 -3.88 8.17 -25.04
C PHE A 257 -4.42 9.59 -25.13
N HIS A 258 -3.83 10.53 -24.38
CA HIS A 258 -4.26 11.93 -24.45
C HIS A 258 -3.91 12.57 -25.79
N TYR A 259 -2.71 12.34 -26.32
CA TYR A 259 -2.26 12.94 -27.58
C TYR A 259 -2.85 12.29 -28.81
N LEU A 260 -3.05 10.97 -28.78
CA LEU A 260 -3.54 10.18 -29.91
C LEU A 260 -5.06 9.94 -29.83
N ARG A 261 -5.79 10.75 -29.03
CA ARG A 261 -7.23 10.55 -28.80
C ARG A 261 -8.06 10.56 -30.09
N PHE A 262 -7.61 11.30 -31.09
CA PHE A 262 -8.29 11.46 -32.38
C PHE A 262 -7.62 10.66 -33.50
N GLU A 263 -6.56 9.93 -33.19
CA GLU A 263 -5.87 9.07 -34.14
C GLU A 263 -6.48 7.67 -34.14
N LEU A 264 -6.22 6.92 -35.20
CA LEU A 264 -6.59 5.51 -35.30
C LEU A 264 -5.87 4.68 -34.23
N ALA A 265 -6.52 3.63 -33.73
CA ALA A 265 -5.99 2.80 -32.64
C ALA A 265 -4.67 2.12 -33.02
N GLU A 266 -4.48 1.79 -34.30
CA GLU A 266 -3.27 1.19 -34.84
C GLU A 266 -2.03 2.04 -34.59
N VAL A 267 -2.13 3.37 -34.74
CA VAL A 267 -1.02 4.33 -34.50
C VAL A 267 -0.56 4.25 -33.04
N TRP A 268 -1.50 4.05 -32.13
CA TRP A 268 -1.20 3.91 -30.71
C TRP A 268 -0.57 2.53 -30.43
N LEU A 269 -1.09 1.45 -31.04
CA LEU A 269 -0.57 0.09 -30.86
C LEU A 269 0.85 -0.06 -31.42
N GLU A 270 1.13 0.45 -32.62
CA GLU A 270 2.44 0.37 -33.26
C GLU A 270 3.54 1.04 -32.43
N ARG A 271 3.22 2.14 -31.74
CA ARG A 271 4.16 2.83 -30.85
C ARG A 271 4.65 1.96 -29.69
N TYR A 272 3.84 0.99 -29.27
CA TYR A 272 4.09 0.17 -28.07
C TYR A 272 4.20 -1.33 -28.36
N ARG A 273 4.15 -1.75 -29.63
CA ARG A 273 4.49 -3.11 -30.01
C ARG A 273 5.94 -3.41 -29.62
N PRO A 274 6.23 -4.58 -29.04
CA PRO A 274 7.59 -5.07 -28.92
C PRO A 274 8.20 -5.16 -30.32
N GLY A 275 9.41 -4.61 -30.50
CA GLY A 275 10.20 -4.81 -31.72
C GLY A 275 10.76 -6.22 -31.80
#